data_AF-A0A849V4C6-F1
#
_entry.id   AF-A0A849V4C6-F1
#
_cell.length_a   1.000
_cell.length_b   1.000
_cell.length_c   1.000
_cell.angle_alpha   90.00
_cell.angle_beta   90.00
_cell.angle_gamma   90.00
#
_symmetry.space_group_name_H-M   'P 1'
#
loop_
_entity.id
_entity.type
_entity.pdbx_description
1 polymer ?
#
loop_
_entity_poly.entity_id
_entity_poly.type
_entity_poly.pdbx_seq_one_letter_code
_entity_poly.pdbx_strand_id
1 'polypeptide(L)'
;MCASVLQVEVTIPNQTKYLDLIGSIGERLAKELKEFSGDHEKLAYQLNLVLTEATANAIRHSSPVLTDQTVRIIIHVEDGQLTIKVCDHGKGFDLESVPAPDLEHPKPGGMGLFFIRSIMDTVTYARGDNCNVLELKKKLQPNYDNICDSHGTRH
;
A
#
# COMPACT_ATOMS: atom_id res chain seq x y z
N MET A 1 15.21 -1.56 23.02
CA MET A 1 15.33 -0.75 21.80
C MET A 1 14.00 -0.05 21.64
N CYS A 2 13.98 1.28 21.53
CA CYS A 2 12.73 2.01 21.32
C CYS A 2 12.29 1.72 19.88
N ALA A 3 11.13 1.10 19.68
CA ALA A 3 10.58 0.92 18.33
C ALA A 3 10.39 2.32 17.74
N SER A 4 11.05 2.58 16.60
CA SER A 4 10.89 3.85 15.89
C SER A 4 9.54 3.83 15.19
N VAL A 5 8.54 4.47 15.79
CA VAL A 5 7.24 4.67 15.13
C VAL A 5 7.39 5.79 14.10
N LEU A 6 7.17 5.47 12.84
CA LEU A 6 7.07 6.44 11.76
C LEU A 6 5.61 6.54 11.32
N GLN A 7 5.06 7.75 11.32
CA GLN A 7 3.76 8.03 10.74
C GLN A 7 3.86 9.23 9.79
N VAL A 8 3.35 9.06 8.58
CA VAL A 8 3.16 10.12 7.59
C VAL A 8 1.69 10.14 7.21
N GLU A 9 1.07 11.31 7.33
CA GLU A 9 -0.31 11.52 6.91
C GLU A 9 -0.38 12.67 5.91
N VAL A 10 -1.00 12.41 4.77
CA VAL A 10 -1.15 13.37 3.68
C VAL A 10 -2.60 13.39 3.22
N THR A 11 -3.16 14.58 3.09
CA THR A 11 -4.49 14.77 2.51
C THR A 11 -4.35 15.60 1.24
N ILE A 12 -4.80 15.06 0.12
CA ILE A 12 -4.74 15.73 -1.19
C ILE A 12 -6.15 15.93 -1.74
N PRO A 13 -6.37 16.95 -2.59
CA PRO A 13 -7.54 17.00 -3.43
C PRO A 13 -7.59 15.76 -4.34
N ASN A 14 -8.80 15.35 -4.67
CA ASN A 14 -9.09 14.25 -5.58
C ASN A 14 -8.75 14.58 -7.05
N GLN A 15 -7.46 14.79 -7.35
CA GLN A 15 -6.94 15.15 -8.67
C GLN A 15 -5.67 14.33 -8.97
N THR A 16 -5.55 13.82 -10.20
CA THR A 16 -4.44 12.93 -10.60
C THR A 16 -3.07 13.61 -10.62
N LYS A 17 -3.01 14.95 -10.64
CA LYS A 17 -1.75 15.72 -10.62
C LYS A 17 -0.89 15.52 -9.35
N TYR A 18 -1.47 14.92 -8.31
CA TYR A 18 -0.78 14.64 -7.04
C TYR A 18 -0.23 13.20 -6.95
N LEU A 19 -0.50 12.34 -7.93
CA LEU A 19 -0.10 10.93 -7.88
C LEU A 19 1.43 10.77 -7.75
N ASP A 20 2.20 11.49 -8.56
CA ASP A 20 3.67 11.44 -8.53
C ASP A 20 4.23 11.87 -7.16
N LEU A 21 3.62 12.88 -6.53
CA LEU A 21 3.99 13.31 -5.19
C LEU A 21 3.78 12.17 -4.19
N ILE A 22 2.60 11.55 -4.21
CA ILE A 22 2.26 10.45 -3.28
C ILE A 22 3.17 9.24 -3.49
N GLY A 23 3.46 8.85 -4.74
CA GLY A 23 4.43 7.80 -5.05
C GLY A 23 5.84 8.13 -4.54
N SER A 24 6.30 9.37 -4.72
CA SER A 24 7.64 9.81 -4.29
C SER A 24 7.83 9.77 -2.77
N ILE A 25 6.76 9.92 -1.99
CA ILE A 25 6.81 9.78 -0.53
C ILE A 25 7.16 8.34 -0.18
N GLY A 26 6.46 7.35 -0.74
CA GLY A 26 6.77 5.94 -0.50
C GLY A 26 8.17 5.55 -0.93
N GLU A 27 8.62 6.06 -2.08
CA GLU A 27 9.98 5.82 -2.58
C GLU A 27 11.04 6.31 -1.57
N ARG A 28 10.89 7.54 -1.07
CA ARG A 28 11.82 8.13 -0.09
C ARG A 28 11.77 7.38 1.24
N LEU A 29 10.57 7.05 1.72
CA LEU A 29 10.42 6.29 2.96
C LEU A 29 11.13 4.94 2.86
N ALA A 30 10.93 4.18 1.77
CA ALA A 30 11.61 2.91 1.56
C ALA A 30 13.14 3.02 1.65
N LYS A 31 13.71 4.10 1.09
CA LYS A 31 15.17 4.35 1.11
C LYS A 31 15.70 4.70 2.51
N GLU A 32 14.87 5.26 3.39
CA GLU A 32 15.25 5.68 4.74
C GLU A 32 14.91 4.64 5.84
N LEU A 33 14.16 3.58 5.51
CA LEU A 33 13.68 2.57 6.45
C LEU A 33 14.78 1.62 6.95
N LYS A 34 15.51 2.03 8.00
CA LYS A 34 16.59 1.23 8.62
C LYS A 34 16.17 -0.16 9.14
N GLU A 35 14.90 -0.36 9.44
CA GLU A 35 14.36 -1.63 9.96
C GLU A 35 14.17 -2.70 8.86
N PHE A 36 14.25 -2.30 7.59
CA PHE A 36 14.15 -3.20 6.45
C PHE A 36 15.54 -3.73 6.08
N SER A 37 15.73 -5.05 6.08
CA SER A 37 17.03 -5.67 5.74
C SER A 37 17.12 -6.12 4.27
N GLY A 38 16.09 -5.85 3.46
CA GLY A 38 16.00 -6.29 2.07
C GLY A 38 16.54 -5.27 1.06
N ASP A 39 16.18 -5.45 -0.20
CA ASP A 39 16.52 -4.53 -1.29
C ASP A 39 15.66 -3.26 -1.22
N HIS A 40 16.26 -2.18 -0.71
CA HIS A 40 15.60 -0.88 -0.56
C HIS A 40 15.17 -0.25 -1.89
N GLU A 41 15.92 -0.45 -2.98
CA GLU A 41 15.56 0.11 -4.29
C GLU A 41 14.33 -0.62 -4.85
N LYS A 42 14.29 -1.94 -4.70
CA LYS A 42 13.10 -2.74 -5.03
C LYS A 42 11.90 -2.32 -4.20
N LEU A 43 12.07 -2.15 -2.89
CA LEU A 43 10.99 -1.69 -2.01
C LEU A 43 10.52 -0.28 -2.41
N ALA A 44 11.43 0.62 -2.75
CA ALA A 44 11.12 1.98 -3.16
C ALA A 44 10.25 2.02 -4.43
N TYR A 45 10.61 1.24 -5.45
CA TYR A 45 9.80 1.08 -6.65
C TYR A 45 8.42 0.49 -6.33
N GLN A 46 8.37 -0.54 -5.48
CA GLN A 46 7.13 -1.18 -5.05
C GLN A 46 6.20 -0.22 -4.30
N LEU A 47 6.72 0.56 -3.36
CA LEU A 47 5.90 1.53 -2.61
C LEU A 47 5.42 2.68 -3.48
N ASN A 48 6.25 3.16 -4.41
CA ASN A 48 5.84 4.16 -5.39
C ASN A 48 4.63 3.65 -6.20
N LEU A 49 4.73 2.44 -6.76
CA LEU A 49 3.66 1.83 -7.54
C LEU A 49 2.39 1.62 -6.71
N VAL A 50 2.51 1.03 -5.52
CA VAL A 50 1.35 0.75 -4.64
C VAL A 50 0.63 2.03 -4.23
N LEU A 51 1.36 3.06 -3.83
CA LEU A 51 0.76 4.34 -3.43
C LEU A 51 0.10 5.06 -4.60
N THR A 52 0.74 5.03 -5.78
CA THR A 52 0.20 5.62 -7.01
C THR A 52 -1.11 4.93 -7.41
N GLU A 53 -1.13 3.60 -7.47
CA GLU A 53 -2.30 2.83 -7.88
C GLU A 53 -3.44 2.91 -6.85
N ALA A 54 -3.12 2.82 -5.55
CA ALA A 54 -4.13 2.92 -4.49
C ALA A 54 -4.80 4.31 -4.49
N THR A 55 -4.01 5.37 -4.66
CA THR A 55 -4.51 6.74 -4.75
C THR A 55 -5.30 6.96 -6.04
N ALA A 56 -4.82 6.46 -7.17
CA ALA A 56 -5.53 6.54 -8.45
C ALA A 56 -6.88 5.81 -8.39
N ASN A 57 -6.96 4.67 -7.71
CA ASN A 57 -8.22 3.95 -7.48
C ASN A 57 -9.18 4.78 -6.61
N ALA A 58 -8.71 5.32 -5.49
CA ALA A 58 -9.53 6.22 -4.66
C ALA A 58 -10.08 7.41 -5.46
N ILE A 59 -9.23 8.01 -6.31
CA ILE A 59 -9.64 9.12 -7.18
C ILE A 59 -10.68 8.68 -8.21
N ARG A 60 -10.47 7.54 -8.86
CA ARG A 60 -11.39 7.01 -9.88
C ARG A 60 -12.76 6.64 -9.32
N HIS A 61 -12.81 6.14 -8.08
CA HIS A 61 -14.06 5.70 -7.43
C HIS A 61 -14.75 6.79 -6.60
N SER A 62 -14.17 7.99 -6.57
CA SER A 62 -14.77 9.18 -5.99
C SER A 62 -16.13 9.54 -6.63
N SER A 63 -17.00 10.20 -5.86
CA SER A 63 -18.36 10.54 -6.31
C SER A 63 -18.38 11.95 -6.90
N PRO A 64 -18.64 12.18 -8.20
CA PRO A 64 -18.54 13.53 -8.81
C PRO A 64 -19.49 14.59 -8.23
N VAL A 65 -20.42 14.21 -7.35
CA VAL A 65 -21.41 15.09 -6.72
C VAL A 65 -20.82 15.92 -5.56
N LEU A 66 -19.71 15.48 -4.96
CA LEU A 66 -19.09 16.18 -3.82
C LEU A 66 -17.92 17.05 -4.29
N THR A 67 -18.08 18.37 -4.19
CA THR A 67 -17.15 19.39 -4.73
C THR A 67 -15.83 19.52 -3.97
N ASP A 68 -15.72 18.97 -2.75
CA ASP A 68 -14.54 19.08 -1.88
C ASP A 68 -13.96 17.71 -1.48
N GLN A 69 -13.96 16.76 -2.40
CA GLN A 69 -13.41 15.44 -2.09
C GLN A 69 -11.89 15.47 -1.96
N THR A 70 -11.46 14.98 -0.82
CA THR A 70 -10.06 14.71 -0.52
C THR A 70 -9.82 13.21 -0.47
N VAL A 71 -8.59 12.83 -0.79
CA VAL A 71 -8.05 11.49 -0.51
C VAL A 71 -7.02 11.65 0.59
N ARG A 72 -7.19 10.86 1.65
CA ARG A 72 -6.31 10.87 2.81
C ARG A 72 -5.48 9.59 2.82
N ILE A 73 -4.16 9.74 2.85
CA ILE A 73 -3.19 8.66 2.82
C ILE A 73 -2.45 8.66 4.15
N ILE A 74 -2.41 7.51 4.82
CA ILE A 74 -1.66 7.29 6.05
C ILE A 74 -0.64 6.19 5.79
N ILE A 75 0.63 6.47 6.03
CA ILE A 75 1.72 5.51 5.98
C ILE A 75 2.25 5.37 7.40
N HIS A 76 2.22 4.16 7.93
CA HIS A 76 2.63 3.86 9.29
C HIS A 76 3.64 2.71 9.28
N VAL A 77 4.75 2.87 9.97
CA VAL A 77 5.72 1.80 10.20
C VAL A 77 5.93 1.66 11.70
N GLU A 78 5.64 0.46 12.19
CA GLU A 78 5.78 0.07 13.59
C GLU A 78 6.06 -1.44 13.64
N ASP A 79 6.94 -1.85 14.54
CA ASP A 79 7.28 -3.26 14.81
C ASP A 79 7.59 -4.09 13.55
N GLY A 80 8.34 -3.50 12.61
CA GLY A 80 8.71 -4.16 11.36
C GLY A 80 7.53 -4.41 10.41
N GLN A 81 6.42 -3.69 10.56
CA GLN A 81 5.27 -3.76 9.67
C GLN A 81 4.97 -2.38 9.06
N LEU A 82 4.92 -2.33 7.74
CA LEU A 82 4.39 -1.21 6.97
C LEU A 82 2.88 -1.37 6.82
N THR A 83 2.14 -0.33 7.20
CA THR A 83 0.69 -0.20 6.96
C THR A 83 0.43 1.06 6.15
N ILE A 84 -0.28 0.92 5.03
CA ILE A 84 -0.76 2.03 4.21
C ILE A 84 -2.28 2.03 4.27
N LYS A 85 -2.89 3.16 4.56
CA LYS A 85 -4.33 3.37 4.45
C LYS A 85 -4.62 4.47 3.45
N VAL A 86 -5.50 4.20 2.50
CA VAL A 86 -6.04 5.19 1.56
C VAL A 86 -7.52 5.33 1.84
N CYS A 87 -7.92 6.52 2.28
CA CYS A 87 -9.28 6.85 2.65
C CYS A 87 -9.91 7.77 1.61
N ASP A 88 -11.10 7.40 1.13
CA ASP A 88 -11.88 8.16 0.16
C ASP A 88 -13.35 8.31 0.58
N HIS A 89 -14.05 9.27 -0.04
CA HIS A 89 -15.47 9.53 0.18
C HIS A 89 -16.31 9.15 -1.05
N GLY A 90 -15.77 8.24 -1.86
CA GLY A 90 -16.37 7.80 -3.10
C GLY A 90 -17.53 6.84 -2.91
N LYS A 91 -18.08 6.37 -4.02
CA LYS A 91 -19.09 5.30 -4.01
C LYS A 91 -18.52 3.99 -3.45
N GLY A 92 -17.20 3.89 -3.38
CA GLY A 92 -16.44 2.71 -3.02
C GLY A 92 -16.47 1.62 -4.10
N PHE A 93 -15.62 0.62 -3.95
CA PHE A 93 -15.52 -0.50 -4.88
C PHE A 93 -15.48 -1.84 -4.13
N ASP A 94 -15.90 -2.92 -4.77
CA ASP A 94 -15.84 -4.24 -4.17
C ASP A 94 -14.54 -4.92 -4.62
N LEU A 95 -13.62 -5.10 -3.67
CA LEU A 95 -12.31 -5.71 -3.87
C LEU A 95 -12.41 -7.13 -4.46
N GLU A 96 -13.44 -7.89 -4.05
CA GLU A 96 -13.64 -9.29 -4.47
C GLU A 96 -14.29 -9.39 -5.85
N SER A 97 -15.00 -8.35 -6.29
CA SER A 97 -15.61 -8.29 -7.62
C SER A 97 -14.64 -7.97 -8.75
N VAL A 98 -13.42 -7.50 -8.43
CA VAL A 98 -12.41 -7.12 -9.42
C VAL A 98 -11.71 -8.39 -9.92
N PRO A 99 -11.93 -8.81 -11.18
CA PRO A 99 -11.30 -10.00 -11.72
C PRO A 99 -9.78 -9.81 -11.84
N ALA A 100 -9.04 -10.93 -11.83
CA ALA A 100 -7.64 -10.89 -12.22
C ALA A 100 -7.54 -10.31 -13.64
N PRO A 101 -6.60 -9.38 -13.90
CA PRO A 101 -6.45 -8.82 -15.22
C PRO A 101 -5.96 -9.89 -16.20
N ASP A 102 -6.40 -9.78 -17.44
CA ASP A 102 -5.83 -10.54 -18.54
C ASP A 102 -4.39 -10.06 -18.79
N LEU A 103 -3.41 -10.93 -18.47
CA LEU A 103 -1.99 -10.64 -18.65
C LEU A 103 -1.56 -10.72 -20.11
N GLU A 104 -2.32 -11.41 -20.96
CA GLU A 104 -2.08 -11.50 -22.41
C GLU A 104 -2.64 -10.26 -23.13
N HIS A 105 -3.74 -9.69 -22.62
CA HIS A 105 -4.38 -8.48 -23.16
C HIS A 105 -4.63 -7.42 -22.07
N PRO A 106 -3.59 -6.78 -21.54
CA PRO A 106 -3.73 -5.81 -20.44
C PRO A 106 -4.57 -4.62 -20.87
N LYS A 107 -5.69 -4.39 -20.16
CA LYS A 107 -6.54 -3.22 -20.37
C LYS A 107 -5.99 -2.00 -19.62
N PRO A 108 -6.00 -0.80 -20.22
CA PRO A 108 -5.67 0.44 -19.52
C PRO A 108 -6.52 0.59 -18.25
N GLY A 109 -5.88 0.73 -17.09
CA GLY A 109 -6.56 0.92 -15.80
C GLY A 109 -7.05 -0.35 -15.08
N GLY A 110 -6.73 -1.55 -15.58
CA GLY A 110 -7.13 -2.83 -14.95
C GLY A 110 -6.06 -3.52 -14.09
N MET A 111 -4.81 -3.02 -14.12
CA MET A 111 -3.66 -3.70 -13.52
C MET A 111 -3.36 -3.28 -12.07
N GLY A 112 -3.87 -2.12 -11.62
CA GLY A 112 -3.47 -1.52 -10.35
C GLY A 112 -3.69 -2.43 -9.14
N LEU A 113 -4.88 -3.02 -9.02
CA LEU A 113 -5.18 -3.93 -7.90
C LEU A 113 -4.38 -5.23 -7.97
N PHE A 114 -4.07 -5.73 -9.17
CA PHE A 114 -3.21 -6.90 -9.34
C PHE A 114 -1.79 -6.63 -8.84
N PHE A 115 -1.21 -5.47 -9.18
CA PHE A 115 0.10 -5.08 -8.67
C PHE A 115 0.09 -4.90 -7.15
N ILE A 116 -0.94 -4.23 -6.61
CA ILE A 116 -1.10 -4.07 -5.16
C ILE A 116 -1.14 -5.45 -4.46
N ARG A 117 -1.98 -6.37 -4.94
CA ARG A 117 -2.09 -7.74 -4.39
C ARG A 117 -0.81 -8.58 -4.55
N SER A 118 0.00 -8.30 -5.56
CA SER A 118 1.27 -9.01 -5.79
C SER A 118 2.42 -8.47 -4.92
N ILE A 119 2.30 -7.24 -4.43
CA ILE A 119 3.35 -6.55 -3.66
C ILE A 119 3.09 -6.58 -2.15
N MET A 120 1.82 -6.45 -1.76
CA MET A 120 1.38 -6.36 -0.36
C MET A 120 0.99 -7.74 0.17
N ASP A 121 1.27 -7.99 1.45
CA ASP A 121 0.95 -9.27 2.10
C ASP A 121 -0.54 -9.36 2.48
N THR A 122 -1.17 -8.21 2.73
CA THR A 122 -2.60 -8.13 3.03
C THR A 122 -3.19 -6.89 2.39
N VAL A 123 -4.37 -7.07 1.79
CA VAL A 123 -5.17 -6.02 1.15
C VAL A 123 -6.58 -6.18 1.65
N THR A 124 -7.10 -5.18 2.36
CA THR A 124 -8.46 -5.18 2.89
C THR A 124 -9.17 -3.89 2.51
N TYR A 125 -10.48 -3.98 2.31
CA TYR A 125 -11.29 -2.83 1.99
C TYR A 125 -12.52 -2.79 2.88
N ALA A 126 -12.75 -1.65 3.52
CA ALA A 126 -13.90 -1.41 4.37
C ALA A 126 -14.66 -0.18 3.88
N ARG A 127 -15.96 -0.34 3.65
CA ARG A 127 -16.87 0.79 3.49
C ARG A 127 -17.35 1.25 4.86
N GLY A 128 -17.25 2.54 5.13
CA GLY A 128 -17.80 3.16 6.33
C GLY A 128 -18.76 4.29 5.96
N ASP A 129 -19.59 4.69 6.92
CA ASP A 129 -20.60 5.74 6.72
C ASP A 129 -19.97 7.08 6.31
N ASN A 130 -18.77 7.38 6.83
CA ASN A 130 -18.07 8.63 6.59
C ASN A 130 -16.93 8.51 5.58
N CYS A 131 -16.27 7.35 5.47
CA CYS A 131 -15.19 7.14 4.50
C CYS A 131 -15.00 5.66 4.19
N ASN A 132 -14.62 5.36 2.96
CA ASN A 132 -14.09 4.06 2.58
C ASN A 132 -12.60 4.01 2.89
N VAL A 133 -12.08 2.84 3.25
CA VAL A 133 -10.68 2.63 3.60
C VAL A 133 -10.13 1.41 2.89
N LEU A 134 -9.12 1.62 2.04
CA LEU A 134 -8.24 0.57 1.55
C LEU A 134 -7.03 0.47 2.48
N GLU A 135 -6.90 -0.64 3.19
CA GLU A 135 -5.77 -0.92 4.09
C GLU A 135 -4.87 -2.00 3.49
N LEU A 136 -3.59 -1.65 3.38
CA LEU A 136 -2.54 -2.47 2.78
C LEU A 136 -1.45 -2.71 3.82
N LYS A 137 -1.01 -3.95 4.01
CA LYS A 137 0.07 -4.30 4.95
C LYS A 137 1.20 -5.05 4.28
N LYS A 138 2.43 -4.77 4.72
CA LYS A 138 3.65 -5.45 4.29
C LYS A 138 4.59 -5.64 5.46
N LYS A 139 5.08 -6.86 5.67
CA LYS A 139 6.13 -7.19 6.63
C LYS A 139 7.48 -6.70 6.09
N LEU A 140 8.22 -5.98 6.92
CA LEU A 140 9.55 -5.45 6.61
C LEU A 140 10.69 -6.32 7.17
N GLN A 141 10.42 -7.13 8.20
CA GLN A 141 11.39 -8.09 8.68
C GLN A 141 11.18 -9.47 8.03
N PRO A 142 12.26 -10.20 7.71
CA PRO A 142 12.16 -11.59 7.33
C PRO A 142 11.63 -12.40 8.53
N ASN A 143 10.71 -13.34 8.25
CA ASN A 143 10.21 -14.28 9.24
C ASN A 143 11.39 -15.15 9.71
N TYR A 144 11.87 -14.98 10.96
CA TYR A 144 12.95 -15.80 11.53
C TYR A 144 12.51 -17.23 11.94
N ASP A 145 11.30 -17.65 11.57
CA ASP A 145 10.69 -18.92 11.99
C ASP A 145 11.24 -20.19 11.29
N ASN A 146 12.43 -20.16 10.66
CA ASN A 146 13.00 -21.35 10.00
C ASN A 146 14.50 -21.59 10.27
N ILE A 147 15.03 -21.15 11.42
CA ILE A 147 16.39 -21.52 11.86
C ILE A 147 16.34 -22.20 13.23
N CYS A 148 15.53 -23.27 13.34
CA CYS A 148 15.59 -24.22 14.45
C CYS A 148 15.14 -25.58 13.91
N ASP A 149 16.01 -26.28 13.16
CA ASP A 149 16.10 -27.75 13.18
C ASP A 149 17.17 -28.22 12.18
N SER A 150 18.38 -28.43 12.68
CA SER A 150 19.21 -29.63 12.39
C SER A 150 20.67 -29.43 12.83
N HIS A 151 20.92 -29.13 14.10
CA HIS A 151 22.24 -29.37 14.71
C HIS A 151 22.09 -30.09 16.05
N GLY A 152 22.05 -31.42 15.96
CA GLY A 152 22.26 -32.41 17.02
C GLY A 152 22.15 -33.78 16.35
N THR A 153 23.15 -34.64 16.29
CA THR A 153 24.21 -34.92 17.27
C THR A 153 25.37 -35.61 16.55
N ARG A 154 26.61 -35.20 16.84
CA ARG A 154 27.80 -36.05 16.69
C ARG A 154 27.86 -36.96 17.92
N HIS A 155 27.81 -38.27 17.72
CA HIS A 155 28.69 -39.26 18.36
C HIS A 155 28.56 -40.59 17.60
#